data_AF-A0A150PVS9-F1
#
_entry.id   AF-A0A150PVS9-F1
#
_cell.length_a   1.000
_cell.length_b   1.000
_cell.length_c   1.000
_cell.angle_alpha   90.00
_cell.angle_beta   90.00
_cell.angle_gamma   90.00
#
_symmetry.space_group_name_H-M   'P 1'
#
loop_
_entity.id
_entity.type
_entity.pdbx_description
1 polymer ?
#
loop_
_entity_poly.entity_id
_entity_poly.type
_entity_poly.pdbx_seq_one_letter_code
_entity_poly.pdbx_strand_id
1 'polypeptide(L)'
;MGQSSEIKRGFAAMNTEQQRQIASQGGKAAHEKGTAHEFTSEEARAAGRKGGEVVSQNREHMAAIGRKGAEARSQASNGARKNRGSHEQHVKPMEQSHQG
;
A
#
# COMPACT_ATOMS: atom_id res chain seq x y z
N MET A 1 -35.37 42.82 -8.64
CA MET A 1 -35.01 41.41 -8.37
C MET A 1 -33.55 41.37 -7.98
N GLY A 2 -33.25 41.21 -6.68
CA GLY A 2 -31.88 41.14 -6.19
C GLY A 2 -31.29 39.76 -6.47
N GLN A 3 -30.20 39.72 -7.23
CA GLN A 3 -29.36 38.53 -7.39
C GLN A 3 -28.73 38.23 -6.03
N SER A 4 -29.29 37.29 -5.27
CA SER A 4 -28.62 36.72 -4.10
C SER A 4 -27.45 35.88 -4.61
N SER A 5 -26.31 36.53 -4.80
CA SER A 5 -25.04 35.83 -4.94
C SER A 5 -24.91 34.91 -3.73
N GLU A 6 -24.95 33.60 -3.97
CA GLU A 6 -24.66 32.59 -2.95
C GLU A 6 -23.21 32.79 -2.52
N ILE A 7 -23.01 33.65 -1.52
CA ILE A 7 -21.73 33.79 -0.85
C ILE A 7 -21.48 32.45 -0.17
N LYS A 8 -20.60 31.65 -0.77
CA LYS A 8 -20.11 30.41 -0.15
C LYS A 8 -19.51 30.78 1.20
N ARG A 9 -19.97 30.12 2.26
CA ARG A 9 -19.53 30.33 3.66
C ARG A 9 -19.10 29.00 4.27
N GLY A 10 -18.33 29.08 5.35
CA GLY A 10 -17.87 27.90 6.09
C GLY A 10 -17.01 26.98 5.22
N PHE A 11 -17.18 25.67 5.36
CA PHE A 11 -16.42 24.66 4.60
C PHE A 11 -16.56 24.83 3.08
N ALA A 12 -17.71 25.28 2.58
CA ALA A 12 -17.93 25.50 1.14
C ALA A 12 -17.11 26.66 0.56
N ALA A 13 -16.59 27.56 1.41
CA ALA A 13 -15.69 28.64 1.02
C ALA A 13 -14.21 28.26 1.10
N MET A 14 -13.87 27.18 1.81
CA MET A 14 -12.49 26.74 2.02
C MET A 14 -11.95 26.01 0.79
N ASN A 15 -10.63 26.09 0.58
CA ASN A 15 -9.97 25.28 -0.44
C ASN A 15 -9.89 23.80 0.00
N THR A 16 -9.65 22.90 -0.95
CA THR A 16 -9.67 21.45 -0.72
C THR A 16 -8.58 20.97 0.22
N GLU A 17 -7.43 21.64 0.23
CA GLU A 17 -6.32 21.32 1.13
C GLU A 17 -6.68 21.65 2.58
N GLN A 18 -7.24 22.83 2.82
CA GLN A 18 -7.74 23.25 4.13
C GLN A 18 -8.83 22.30 4.64
N GLN A 19 -9.77 21.90 3.78
CA GLN A 19 -10.80 20.91 4.16
C GLN A 19 -10.17 19.56 4.55
N ARG A 20 -9.17 19.07 3.81
CA ARG A 20 -8.46 17.83 4.15
C ARG A 20 -7.70 17.94 5.47
N GLN A 21 -7.04 19.06 5.71
CA GLN A 21 -6.32 19.30 6.95
C GLN A 21 -7.28 19.31 8.15
N ILE A 22 -8.41 20.00 8.04
CA ILE A 22 -9.44 20.04 9.10
C ILE A 22 -10.04 18.64 9.32
N ALA A 23 -10.38 17.91 8.25
CA ALA A 23 -10.88 16.54 8.36
C ALA A 23 -9.87 15.59 9.01
N SER A 24 -8.58 15.72 8.65
CA SER A 24 -7.49 14.95 9.25
C SER A 24 -7.34 15.25 10.75
N GLN A 25 -7.34 16.52 11.13
CA GLN A 25 -7.26 16.95 12.53
C GLN A 25 -8.48 16.48 13.33
N GLY A 26 -9.69 16.58 12.77
CA GLY A 26 -10.91 16.11 13.40
C GLY A 26 -10.89 14.59 13.67
N GLY A 27 -10.41 13.80 12.70
CA GLY A 27 -10.24 12.36 12.87
C GLY A 27 -9.23 12.01 13.97
N LYS A 28 -8.06 12.65 13.97
CA LYS A 28 -7.05 12.46 15.02
C LYS A 28 -7.59 12.82 16.41
N ALA A 29 -8.22 13.98 16.52
CA ALA A 29 -8.81 14.43 17.78
C ALA A 29 -9.92 13.48 18.27
N ALA A 30 -10.74 12.92 17.38
CA ALA A 30 -11.78 11.97 17.75
C ALA A 30 -11.19 10.65 18.29
N HIS A 31 -10.09 10.17 17.69
CA HIS A 31 -9.36 9.02 18.21
C HIS A 31 -8.68 9.31 19.55
N GLU A 32 -7.98 10.45 19.66
CA GLU A 32 -7.32 10.87 20.90
C GLU A 32 -8.32 11.03 22.06
N LYS A 33 -9.54 11.51 21.77
CA LYS A 33 -10.61 11.70 22.77
C LYS A 33 -11.42 10.44 23.04
N GLY A 34 -11.16 9.32 22.34
CA GLY A 34 -11.94 8.08 22.48
C GLY A 34 -13.40 8.20 22.02
N THR A 35 -13.75 9.24 21.26
CA THR A 35 -15.09 9.42 20.68
C THR A 35 -15.22 8.73 19.31
N ALA A 36 -14.10 8.36 18.70
CA ALA A 36 -14.09 7.56 17.48
C ALA A 36 -14.48 6.11 17.79
N HIS A 37 -15.09 5.44 16.81
CA HIS A 37 -15.32 4.00 16.86
C HIS A 37 -13.98 3.27 16.78
N GLU A 38 -13.64 2.50 17.81
CA GLU A 38 -12.50 1.59 17.76
C GLU A 38 -12.96 0.25 17.23
N PHE A 39 -12.42 -0.14 16.07
CA PHE A 39 -12.72 -1.45 15.51
C PHE A 39 -12.04 -2.52 16.34
N THR A 40 -12.84 -3.44 16.85
CA THR A 40 -12.34 -4.70 17.39
C THR A 40 -11.73 -5.54 16.27
N SER A 41 -10.84 -6.48 16.61
CA SER A 41 -10.27 -7.41 15.63
C SER A 41 -11.34 -8.26 14.93
N GLU A 42 -12.45 -8.54 15.61
CA GLU A 42 -13.58 -9.26 15.05
C GLU A 42 -14.31 -8.42 13.98
N GLU A 43 -14.59 -7.15 14.25
CA GLU A 43 -15.21 -6.24 13.28
C GLU A 43 -14.31 -6.02 12.06
N ALA A 44 -13.00 -5.84 12.27
CA ALA A 44 -12.04 -5.73 11.17
C ALA A 44 -12.06 -7.00 10.28
N ARG A 45 -12.16 -8.18 10.90
CA ARG A 45 -12.26 -9.46 10.19
C ARG A 45 -13.58 -9.60 9.45
N ALA A 46 -14.70 -9.19 10.05
CA ALA A 46 -16.01 -9.22 9.42
C ALA A 46 -16.08 -8.27 8.22
N ALA A 47 -15.57 -7.04 8.37
CA ALA A 47 -15.47 -6.07 7.30
C ALA A 47 -14.57 -6.56 6.16
N GLY A 48 -13.40 -7.12 6.49
CA GLY A 48 -12.49 -7.72 5.51
C GLY A 48 -13.13 -8.88 4.75
N ARG A 49 -13.87 -9.76 5.45
CA ARG A 49 -14.62 -10.86 4.82
C ARG A 49 -15.68 -10.33 3.85
N LYS A 50 -16.51 -9.38 4.30
CA LYS A 50 -17.55 -8.76 3.47
C LYS A 50 -16.97 -8.09 2.21
N GLY A 51 -15.87 -7.35 2.36
CA GLY A 51 -15.17 -6.75 1.23
C GLY A 51 -14.60 -7.81 0.27
N GLY A 52 -13.99 -8.86 0.82
CA GLY A 52 -13.47 -9.98 0.05
C GLY A 52 -14.57 -10.72 -0.73
N GLU A 53 -15.72 -10.97 -0.10
CA GLU A 53 -16.89 -11.58 -0.74
C GLU A 53 -17.35 -10.77 -1.96
N VAL A 54 -17.49 -9.46 -1.81
CA VAL A 54 -17.90 -8.56 -2.90
C VAL A 54 -16.91 -8.60 -4.07
N VAL A 55 -15.61 -8.48 -3.79
CA VAL A 55 -14.58 -8.42 -4.85
C VAL A 55 -14.37 -9.80 -5.50
N SER A 56 -14.56 -10.89 -4.75
CA SER A 56 -14.34 -12.26 -5.23
C SER A 56 -15.35 -12.74 -6.29
N GLN A 57 -16.48 -12.03 -6.46
CA GLN A 57 -17.50 -12.39 -7.45
C GLN A 57 -16.96 -12.35 -8.89
N ASN A 58 -15.95 -11.51 -9.18
CA ASN A 58 -15.30 -11.45 -10.49
C ASN A 58 -14.02 -12.30 -10.52
N ARG A 59 -14.16 -13.57 -10.88
CA ARG A 59 -13.06 -14.53 -10.94
C ARG A 59 -11.97 -14.13 -11.94
N GLU A 60 -12.35 -13.58 -13.10
CA GLU A 60 -11.39 -13.15 -14.14
C GLU A 60 -10.52 -12.00 -13.68
N HIS A 61 -11.14 -11.00 -13.04
CA HIS A 61 -10.45 -9.87 -12.43
C HIS A 61 -9.48 -10.32 -11.32
N MET A 62 -9.93 -11.23 -10.45
CA MET A 62 -9.08 -11.79 -9.38
C MET A 62 -7.88 -12.56 -9.94
N ALA A 63 -8.09 -13.34 -11.01
CA ALA A 63 -7.00 -14.02 -11.70
C ALA A 63 -6.00 -13.04 -12.30
N ALA A 64 -6.46 -11.93 -12.89
CA ALA A 64 -5.59 -10.89 -13.43
C ALA A 64 -4.74 -10.20 -12.34
N ILE A 65 -5.36 -9.86 -11.20
CA ILE A 65 -4.64 -9.32 -10.02
C ILE A 65 -3.58 -10.32 -9.54
N GLY A 66 -3.96 -11.60 -9.40
CA GLY A 66 -3.07 -12.67 -8.97
C GLY A 66 -1.85 -12.83 -9.88
N ARG A 67 -2.06 -12.85 -11.20
CA ARG A 67 -0.97 -12.89 -12.20
C ARG A 67 -0.04 -11.69 -12.06
N LYS A 68 -0.59 -10.47 -12.01
CA LYS A 68 0.20 -9.23 -11.84
C LYS A 68 1.02 -9.25 -10.55
N GLY A 69 0.46 -9.75 -9.45
CA GLY A 69 1.17 -9.92 -8.18
C GLY A 69 2.30 -10.95 -8.25
N ALA A 70 2.10 -12.06 -8.96
CA ALA A 70 3.14 -13.07 -9.19
C ALA A 70 4.27 -12.51 -10.08
N GLU A 71 3.94 -11.78 -11.14
CA GLU A 71 4.91 -11.10 -12.00
C GLU A 71 5.76 -10.11 -11.20
N ALA A 72 5.15 -9.24 -10.40
CA ALA A 72 5.87 -8.28 -9.55
C ALA A 72 6.84 -8.98 -8.57
N ARG A 73 6.41 -10.10 -7.95
CA ARG A 73 7.31 -10.90 -7.08
C ARG A 73 8.44 -11.55 -7.86
N SER A 74 8.17 -12.06 -9.06
CA SER A 74 9.19 -12.68 -9.91
C SER A 74 10.24 -11.67 -10.37
N GLN A 75 9.83 -10.44 -10.70
CA GLN A 75 10.72 -9.34 -11.06
C GLN A 75 11.60 -8.92 -9.88
N ALA A 76 11.02 -8.78 -8.68
CA ALA A 76 11.78 -8.48 -7.46
C ALA A 76 12.79 -9.61 -7.12
N SER A 77 12.38 -10.87 -7.28
CA SER A 77 13.25 -12.04 -7.05
C SER A 77 14.40 -12.12 -8.07
N ASN A 78 14.13 -11.86 -9.34
CA ASN A 78 15.14 -11.84 -10.40
C ASN A 78 16.15 -10.69 -10.20
N GLY A 79 15.71 -9.52 -9.73
CA GLY A 79 16.61 -8.44 -9.31
C GLY A 79 17.54 -8.85 -8.17
N ALA A 80 16.99 -9.52 -7.14
CA ALA A 80 17.77 -9.99 -5.99
C ALA A 80 18.74 -11.15 -6.30
N ARG A 81 18.42 -11.97 -7.32
CA ARG A 81 19.31 -13.04 -7.82
C ARG A 81 20.44 -12.50 -8.70
N LYS A 82 20.15 -11.52 -9.55
CA LYS A 82 21.15 -10.88 -10.43
C LYS A 82 22.26 -10.16 -9.63
N ASN A 83 21.95 -9.65 -8.44
CA ASN A 83 22.93 -9.02 -7.55
C ASN A 83 23.82 -10.01 -6.75
N ARG A 84 23.43 -11.29 -6.67
CA ARG A 84 24.22 -12.34 -5.97
C ARG A 84 25.05 -13.22 -6.91
N GLY A 85 24.72 -13.24 -8.20
CA GLY A 85 25.45 -14.01 -9.22
C GLY A 85 26.74 -13.34 -9.74
N SER A 86 27.10 -12.15 -9.25
CA SER A 86 28.27 -11.39 -9.72
C SER A 86 29.50 -11.47 -8.79
N HIS A 87 29.54 -12.36 -7.78
CA HIS A 87 30.64 -12.42 -6.80
C HIS A 87 31.51 -13.70 -6.74
N GLU A 88 31.27 -14.76 -7.51
CA GLU A 88 32.17 -15.95 -7.52
C GLU A 88 32.18 -16.51 -8.95
N GLN A 89 33.29 -16.71 -9.66
CA GLN A 89 34.47 -17.49 -9.27
C GLN A 89 35.74 -16.96 -9.99
N HIS A 90 36.76 -16.56 -9.23
CA HIS A 90 38.14 -16.48 -9.72
C HIS A 90 39.06 -17.11 -8.67
N VAL A 91 38.94 -18.43 -8.50
CA VAL A 91 39.92 -19.23 -7.76
C VAL A 91 41.08 -19.56 -8.70
N LYS A 92 42.20 -18.85 -8.53
CA LYS A 92 43.46 -19.18 -9.20
C LYS A 92 43.97 -20.52 -8.63
N PRO A 93 44.34 -21.51 -9.46
CA PRO A 93 45.00 -22.71 -8.95
C PRO A 93 46.40 -22.32 -8.45
N MET A 94 46.68 -22.59 -7.17
CA MET A 94 47.99 -22.41 -6.57
C MET A 94 48.85 -23.63 -6.94
N GLU A 95 49.85 -23.41 -7.81
CA GLU A 95 50.76 -24.44 -8.28
C GLU A 95 51.73 -24.80 -7.15
N GLN A 96 51.57 -26.00 -6.57
CA GLN A 96 52.46 -26.51 -5.53
C GLN A 96 53.74 -27.06 -6.13
N SER A 97 54.83 -26.34 -5.87
CA SER A 97 56.21 -26.76 -6.03
C SER A 97 56.45 -28.07 -5.26
N HIS A 98 56.74 -29.16 -5.96
CA HIS A 98 57.35 -30.34 -5.37
C HIS A 98 58.81 -30.37 -5.82
N GLN A 99 59.69 -30.07 -4.86
CA GLN A 99 61.12 -30.38 -4.95
C GLN A 99 61.29 -31.89 -4.78
N GLY A 100 62.06 -32.49 -5.69
CA GLY A 100 62.63 -33.83 -5.60
C GLY A 100 64.02 -33.78 -6.21
#